data_AF-U7UL58-F1
#
_entry.id   AF-U7UL58-F1
#
_cell.length_a   1.000
_cell.length_b   1.000
_cell.length_c   1.000
_cell.angle_alpha   90.00
_cell.angle_beta   90.00
_cell.angle_gamma   90.00
#
_symmetry.space_group_name_H-M   'P 1'
#
loop_
_entity.id
_entity.type
_entity.pdbx_description
1 polymer ?
#
loop_
_entity_poly.entity_id
_entity_poly.type
_entity_poly.pdbx_seq_one_letter_code
_entity_poly.pdbx_strand_id
1 'polypeptide(L)'
;MQWFIEKEGMALGKNILTIYCPNCGRLHVHQAYLCQYCGGKVSIENAKREKDLLFKKRDDQERPDYDLETTSCSGCGATIVFEKNESLSRCEFCGRNLIRKRYAMDSELPQYVIPFGLTRDEAAERLSQWCDQNSGKPEAKHLKTKISALRGYYLPYKMVQGPVHCTVNKRSGATAFKASGYLKGEFIKLSQAIE
;
A
#
# COMPACT_ATOMS: atom_id res chain seq x y z
N MET A 1 32.52 32.31 4.92
CA MET A 1 32.67 31.74 3.56
C MET A 1 32.40 30.24 3.67
N GLN A 2 31.13 29.82 3.69
CA GLN A 2 30.28 29.61 2.52
C GLN A 2 30.97 28.70 1.50
N TRP A 3 30.72 27.40 1.61
CA TRP A 3 30.93 26.46 0.51
C TRP A 3 29.55 25.97 0.06
N PHE A 4 29.05 26.66 -0.96
CA PHE A 4 28.05 26.15 -1.88
C PHE A 4 28.69 24.98 -2.65
N ILE A 5 28.03 23.83 -2.68
CA ILE A 5 28.20 22.86 -3.76
C ILE A 5 26.83 22.73 -4.42
N GLU A 6 26.72 23.37 -5.59
CA GLU A 6 25.58 23.27 -6.48
C GLU A 6 25.50 21.88 -7.12
N LYS A 7 24.28 21.38 -7.13
CA LYS A 7 23.63 20.47 -8.09
C LYS A 7 24.50 19.87 -9.20
N GLU A 8 24.71 18.56 -9.11
CA GLU A 8 24.65 17.67 -10.28
C GLU A 8 23.63 16.56 -10.02
N GLY A 9 22.79 16.35 -11.03
CA GLY A 9 21.56 15.59 -10.95
C GLY A 9 21.76 14.11 -10.68
N MET A 10 21.40 13.68 -9.48
CA MET A 10 20.87 12.34 -9.29
C MET A 10 19.41 12.36 -9.73
N ALA A 11 19.13 11.70 -10.86
CA ALA A 11 17.80 11.28 -11.23
C ALA A 11 17.22 10.44 -10.08
N LEU A 12 16.49 11.11 -9.18
CA LEU A 12 15.67 10.46 -8.17
C LEU A 12 14.69 9.59 -8.95
N GLY A 13 14.91 8.27 -8.91
CA GLY A 13 13.96 7.28 -9.42
C GLY A 13 12.58 7.71 -8.98
N LYS A 14 11.68 7.89 -9.94
CA LYS A 14 10.31 8.35 -9.74
C LYS A 14 9.62 7.34 -8.83
N ASN A 15 9.76 7.54 -7.52
CA ASN A 15 9.19 6.68 -6.50
C ASN A 15 7.68 6.89 -6.55
N ILE A 16 6.92 5.80 -6.72
CA ILE A 16 5.44 5.80 -6.71
C ILE A 16 4.85 6.43 -5.43
N LEU A 17 5.66 6.58 -4.38
CA LEU A 17 5.31 7.11 -3.06
C LEU A 17 5.49 8.63 -2.91
N THR A 18 5.92 9.30 -3.97
CA THR A 18 6.29 10.71 -3.92
C THR A 18 5.04 11.60 -4.05
N ILE A 19 4.51 12.08 -2.91
CA ILE A 19 3.36 13.01 -2.89
C ILE A 19 3.86 14.43 -2.70
N TYR A 20 3.33 15.38 -3.47
CA TYR A 20 3.67 16.80 -3.36
C TYR A 20 2.51 17.62 -2.77
N CYS A 21 2.84 18.67 -2.02
CA CYS A 21 1.87 19.61 -1.50
C CYS A 21 1.25 20.46 -2.62
N PRO A 22 -0.08 20.52 -2.77
CA PRO A 22 -0.71 21.39 -3.77
C PRO A 22 -0.48 22.89 -3.48
N ASN A 23 -0.24 23.25 -2.21
CA ASN A 23 -0.08 24.64 -1.79
C ASN A 23 1.36 25.16 -1.89
N CYS A 24 2.37 24.32 -1.65
CA CYS A 24 3.78 24.75 -1.60
C CYS A 24 4.74 23.92 -2.46
N GLY A 25 4.27 22.89 -3.15
CA GLY A 25 5.05 22.07 -4.08
C GLY A 25 6.13 21.19 -3.44
N ARG A 26 6.24 21.14 -2.10
CA ARG A 26 7.22 20.29 -1.41
C ARG A 26 6.70 18.88 -1.17
N LEU A 27 7.65 17.97 -1.03
CA LEU A 27 7.44 16.56 -0.73
C LEU A 27 6.70 16.38 0.61
N HIS A 28 5.62 15.62 0.55
CA HIS A 28 4.81 15.19 1.69
C HIS A 28 5.12 13.76 2.08
N VAL A 29 5.33 13.55 3.38
CA VAL A 29 5.64 12.23 3.95
C VAL A 29 4.44 11.64 4.72
N HIS A 30 3.32 12.35 4.89
CA HIS A 30 2.20 11.86 5.71
C HIS A 30 0.81 12.02 5.11
N GLN A 31 -0.07 11.05 5.41
CA GLN A 31 -1.50 10.94 5.06
C GLN A 31 -2.38 12.08 5.61
N ALA A 32 -1.79 13.11 6.20
CA ALA A 32 -2.55 14.17 6.82
C ALA A 32 -3.00 15.17 5.75
N TYR A 33 -4.25 15.58 5.84
CA TYR A 33 -4.82 16.78 5.21
C TYR A 33 -4.14 18.09 5.65
N LEU A 34 -2.89 18.01 6.12
CA LEU A 34 -2.14 19.04 6.82
C LEU A 34 -0.70 18.98 6.34
N CYS A 35 -0.26 20.07 5.72
CA CYS A 35 1.11 20.21 5.32
C CYS A 35 2.00 20.56 6.51
N GLN A 36 2.96 19.70 6.88
CA GLN A 36 3.91 20.00 7.96
C GLN A 36 4.85 21.18 7.65
N TYR A 37 5.05 21.49 6.37
CA TYR A 37 5.96 22.57 5.97
C TYR A 37 5.27 23.94 5.91
N CYS A 38 4.16 24.07 5.17
CA CYS A 38 3.45 25.35 5.02
C CYS A 38 2.19 25.47 5.88
N GLY A 39 1.80 24.42 6.63
CA GLY A 39 0.58 24.41 7.44
C GLY A 39 -0.72 24.29 6.63
N GLY A 40 -0.66 24.22 5.30
CA GLY A 40 -1.81 24.16 4.42
C GLY A 40 -2.73 22.98 4.75
N LYS A 41 -4.02 23.27 4.99
CA LYS A 41 -5.05 22.27 5.22
C LYS A 41 -5.80 21.97 3.92
N VAL A 42 -5.87 20.70 3.53
CA VAL A 42 -6.73 20.26 2.41
C VAL A 42 -8.02 19.72 3.00
N SER A 43 -9.18 20.30 2.69
CA SER A 43 -10.43 19.73 3.20
C SER A 43 -10.72 18.36 2.56
N ILE A 44 -11.42 17.49 3.28
CA ILE A 44 -11.81 16.15 2.77
C ILE A 44 -12.61 16.29 1.47
N GLU A 45 -13.45 17.32 1.35
CA GLU A 45 -14.22 17.60 0.13
C GLU A 45 -13.35 18.04 -1.04
N ASN A 46 -12.35 18.90 -0.79
CA ASN A 46 -11.41 19.30 -1.85
C ASN A 46 -10.56 18.10 -2.29
N ALA A 47 -10.10 17.27 -1.36
CA ALA A 47 -9.40 16.04 -1.69
C ALA A 47 -10.29 15.06 -2.47
N LYS A 48 -11.57 14.94 -2.13
CA LYS A 48 -12.54 14.14 -2.91
C LYS A 48 -12.74 14.70 -4.32
N ARG A 49 -12.83 16.03 -4.46
CA ARG A 49 -13.01 16.69 -5.76
C ARG A 49 -11.76 16.54 -6.64
N GLU A 50 -10.57 16.74 -6.08
CA GLU A 50 -9.32 16.45 -6.75
C GLU A 50 -9.22 14.97 -7.13
N LYS A 51 -9.62 14.06 -6.24
CA LYS A 51 -9.67 12.63 -6.50
C LYS A 51 -10.55 12.31 -7.72
N ASP A 52 -11.76 12.86 -7.80
CA ASP A 52 -12.68 12.63 -8.93
C ASP A 52 -12.16 13.23 -10.25
N LEU A 53 -11.44 14.35 -10.20
CA LEU A 53 -10.78 14.96 -11.36
C LEU A 53 -9.54 14.16 -11.81
N LEU A 54 -8.78 13.62 -10.85
CA LEU A 54 -7.64 12.74 -11.10
C LEU A 54 -8.08 11.41 -11.71
N PHE A 55 -9.20 10.83 -11.25
CA PHE A 55 -9.79 9.62 -11.84
C PHE A 55 -10.08 9.80 -13.33
N LYS A 56 -10.66 10.95 -13.73
CA LYS A 56 -10.95 11.24 -15.14
C LYS A 56 -9.69 11.46 -15.99
N LYS A 57 -8.66 12.11 -15.44
CA LYS A 57 -7.41 12.38 -16.18
C LYS A 57 -6.51 11.16 -16.36
N ARG A 58 -6.61 10.16 -15.48
CA ARG A 58 -5.71 9.00 -15.47
C ARG A 58 -6.07 7.89 -16.45
N ASP A 59 -7.32 7.84 -16.92
CA ASP A 59 -7.68 6.97 -18.04
C ASP A 59 -7.06 7.45 -19.36
N ASP A 60 -6.72 8.75 -19.46
CA ASP A 60 -6.19 9.37 -20.69
C ASP A 60 -4.65 9.50 -20.75
N GLN A 61 -3.91 9.23 -19.66
CA GLN A 61 -2.44 9.42 -19.64
C GLN A 61 -1.67 8.09 -19.60
N GLU A 62 -0.69 7.96 -20.52
CA GLU A 62 0.39 6.98 -20.44
C GLU A 62 1.13 7.13 -19.11
N ARG A 63 1.21 6.01 -18.38
CA ARG A 63 1.81 5.97 -17.05
C ARG A 63 3.33 5.90 -17.16
N PRO A 64 4.09 6.48 -16.22
CA PRO A 64 5.54 6.36 -16.21
C PRO A 64 5.95 4.89 -16.08
N ASP A 65 6.91 4.46 -16.89
CA ASP A 65 7.56 3.15 -16.81
C ASP A 65 8.32 3.03 -15.48
N TYR A 66 7.92 2.06 -14.65
CA TYR A 66 8.57 1.75 -13.38
C TYR A 66 9.32 0.42 -13.51
N ASP A 67 10.62 0.40 -13.18
CA ASP A 67 11.46 -0.82 -13.24
C ASP A 67 11.19 -1.73 -12.01
N LEU A 68 10.02 -2.37 -12.01
CA LEU A 68 9.50 -3.21 -10.92
C LEU A 68 9.51 -4.69 -11.29
N GLU A 69 9.90 -5.53 -10.33
CA GLU A 69 9.84 -6.98 -10.41
C GLU A 69 8.67 -7.53 -9.57
N THR A 70 8.04 -8.58 -10.08
CA THR A 70 7.01 -9.32 -9.35
C THR A 70 7.51 -10.73 -9.06
N THR A 71 7.04 -11.32 -7.97
CA THR A 71 7.25 -12.74 -7.68
C THR A 71 6.07 -13.33 -6.94
N SER A 72 5.69 -14.55 -7.31
CA SER A 72 4.66 -15.32 -6.58
C SER A 72 5.32 -16.31 -5.63
N CYS A 73 4.88 -16.31 -4.37
CA CYS A 73 5.35 -17.27 -3.39
C CYS A 73 4.63 -18.61 -3.56
N SER A 74 5.35 -19.69 -3.85
CA SER A 74 4.80 -21.05 -3.91
C SER A 74 4.31 -21.60 -2.57
N GLY A 75 4.68 -20.97 -1.45
CA GLY A 75 4.29 -21.40 -0.11
C GLY A 75 2.93 -20.85 0.33
N CYS A 76 2.67 -19.57 0.09
CA CYS A 76 1.44 -18.90 0.55
C CYS A 76 0.59 -18.30 -0.57
N GLY A 77 1.04 -18.36 -1.82
CA GLY A 77 0.33 -17.78 -2.96
C GLY A 77 0.41 -16.25 -3.04
N ALA A 78 1.15 -15.59 -2.15
CA ALA A 78 1.30 -14.14 -2.18
C ALA A 78 2.05 -13.68 -3.44
N THR A 79 1.51 -12.67 -4.12
CA THR A 79 2.21 -11.93 -5.17
C THR A 79 2.86 -10.71 -4.54
N ILE A 80 4.17 -10.59 -4.70
CA ILE A 80 5.00 -9.53 -4.12
C ILE A 80 5.57 -8.71 -5.28
N VAL A 81 5.46 -7.38 -5.18
CA VAL A 81 6.00 -6.41 -6.14
C VAL A 81 7.08 -5.59 -5.43
N PHE A 82 8.26 -5.47 -6.04
CA PHE A 82 9.43 -4.82 -5.46
C PHE A 82 10.29 -4.16 -6.56
N GLU A 83 11.20 -3.26 -6.19
CA GLU A 83 12.10 -2.64 -7.15
C GLU A 83 13.11 -3.66 -7.69
N LYS A 84 13.50 -3.59 -8.97
CA LYS A 84 14.42 -4.56 -9.61
C LYS A 84 15.75 -4.79 -8.87
N ASN A 85 16.26 -3.73 -8.23
CA ASN A 85 17.50 -3.77 -7.46
C ASN A 85 17.31 -4.27 -6.02
N GLU A 86 16.06 -4.45 -5.57
CA GLU A 86 15.75 -5.00 -4.27
C GLU A 86 15.82 -6.54 -4.32
N SER A 87 16.76 -7.13 -3.57
CA SER A 87 16.93 -8.58 -3.52
C SER A 87 16.06 -9.21 -2.44
N LEU A 88 14.86 -9.67 -2.81
CA LEU A 88 14.03 -10.50 -1.93
C LEU A 88 14.36 -11.98 -2.13
N SER A 89 15.13 -12.56 -1.20
CA SER A 89 15.48 -13.99 -1.22
C SER A 89 14.41 -14.87 -0.53
N ARG A 90 13.60 -14.29 0.36
CA ARG A 90 12.59 -14.99 1.16
C ARG A 90 11.29 -14.20 1.20
N CYS A 91 10.18 -14.94 1.17
CA CYS A 91 8.83 -14.43 1.36
C CYS A 91 8.66 -13.95 2.79
N GLU A 92 8.28 -12.70 3.00
CA GLU A 92 8.15 -12.14 4.34
C GLU A 92 6.85 -12.54 5.02
N PHE A 93 5.92 -13.16 4.27
CA PHE A 93 4.70 -13.74 4.82
C PHE A 93 4.92 -15.14 5.41
N CYS A 94 5.66 -16.01 4.72
CA CYS A 94 5.79 -17.43 5.13
C CYS A 94 7.23 -17.93 5.27
N GLY A 95 8.24 -17.09 5.01
CA GLY A 95 9.66 -17.41 5.16
C GLY A 95 10.27 -18.28 4.06
N ARG A 96 9.48 -18.76 3.09
CA ARG A 96 9.95 -19.61 1.99
C ARG A 96 10.76 -18.81 0.97
N ASN A 97 11.77 -19.42 0.35
CA ASN A 97 12.53 -18.77 -0.72
C ASN A 97 11.62 -18.36 -1.89
N LEU A 98 11.83 -17.15 -2.38
CA LEU A 98 11.13 -16.63 -3.56
C LEU A 98 11.90 -17.06 -4.82
N ILE A 99 11.16 -17.50 -5.84
CA ILE A 99 11.72 -17.74 -7.18
C ILE A 99 11.26 -16.56 -8.02
N ARG A 100 12.18 -15.63 -8.33
CA ARG A 100 11.89 -14.44 -9.13
C ARG A 100 11.21 -14.87 -10.43
N LYS A 101 10.00 -14.37 -10.66
CA LYS A 101 9.24 -14.64 -11.88
C LYS A 101 8.38 -13.43 -12.22
N ARG A 102 8.74 -12.82 -13.35
CA ARG A 102 7.94 -11.90 -14.18
C ARG A 102 8.07 -10.42 -13.79
N TYR A 103 8.13 -9.58 -14.82
CA TYR A 103 8.02 -8.12 -14.71
C TYR A 103 6.56 -7.75 -14.44
N ALA A 104 6.32 -6.77 -13.57
CA ALA A 104 4.98 -6.23 -13.39
C ALA A 104 4.52 -5.58 -14.69
N MET A 105 3.31 -5.87 -15.15
CA MET A 105 2.71 -5.09 -16.24
C MET A 105 2.01 -3.85 -15.69
N ASP A 106 1.95 -2.77 -16.46
CA ASP A 106 1.34 -1.49 -16.05
C ASP A 106 -0.10 -1.60 -15.54
N SER A 107 -0.85 -2.61 -16.02
CA SER A 107 -2.21 -2.92 -15.56
C SER A 107 -2.27 -3.54 -14.16
N GLU A 108 -1.17 -4.10 -13.67
CA GLU A 108 -1.05 -4.75 -12.36
C GLU A 108 -0.58 -3.76 -11.27
N LEU A 109 -0.13 -2.57 -11.66
CA LEU A 109 0.29 -1.54 -10.71
C LEU A 109 -0.90 -0.87 -10.02
N PRO A 110 -0.79 -0.57 -8.71
CA PRO A 110 -1.86 0.08 -7.99
C PRO A 110 -2.11 1.47 -8.57
N GLN A 111 -3.37 1.80 -8.79
CA GLN A 111 -3.74 3.16 -9.16
C GLN A 111 -3.35 4.14 -8.04
N TYR A 112 -3.50 3.74 -6.77
CA TYR A 112 -3.20 4.60 -5.63
C TYR A 112 -2.36 3.86 -4.61
N VAL A 113 -1.36 4.55 -4.08
CA VAL A 113 -0.60 4.08 -2.92
C VAL A 113 -0.78 5.09 -1.80
N ILE A 114 -1.14 4.59 -0.63
CA ILE A 114 -1.33 5.42 0.55
C ILE A 114 0.02 5.48 1.29
N PRO A 115 0.67 6.64 1.47
CA PRO A 115 1.94 6.71 2.19
C PRO A 115 1.84 6.19 3.61
N PHE A 116 2.94 5.71 4.20
CA PHE A 116 2.93 5.33 5.61
C PHE A 116 2.67 6.56 6.50
N GLY A 117 1.78 6.39 7.47
CA GLY A 117 1.49 7.44 8.47
C GLY A 117 2.55 7.58 9.54
N LEU A 118 3.45 6.60 9.67
CA LEU A 118 4.53 6.54 10.66
C LEU A 118 5.84 6.27 9.95
N THR A 119 6.92 6.84 10.46
CA THR A 119 8.27 6.44 10.08
C THR A 119 8.63 5.06 10.64
N ARG A 120 9.67 4.44 10.11
CA ARG A 120 10.15 3.13 10.61
C ARG A 120 10.56 3.21 12.09
N ASP A 121 11.24 4.29 12.48
CA ASP A 121 11.72 4.46 13.86
C ASP A 121 10.56 4.66 14.83
N GLU A 122 9.57 5.47 14.43
CA GLU A 122 8.32 5.65 15.18
C GLU A 122 7.49 4.38 15.33
N ALA A 123 7.50 3.51 14.31
CA ALA A 123 6.83 2.22 14.36
C ALA A 123 7.61 1.24 15.26
N ALA A 124 8.94 1.24 15.18
CA ALA A 124 9.82 0.43 16.02
C ALA A 124 9.68 0.79 17.50
N GLU A 125 9.67 2.09 17.82
CA GLU A 125 9.49 2.58 19.19
C GLU A 125 8.13 2.15 19.77
N ARG A 126 7.03 2.36 19.03
CA ARG A 126 5.69 1.92 19.45
C ARG A 126 5.62 0.40 19.65
N LEU A 127 6.25 -0.37 18.77
CA LEU A 127 6.31 -1.83 18.91
C LEU A 127 7.13 -2.24 20.14
N SER A 128 8.24 -1.56 20.43
CA SER A 128 9.05 -1.80 21.63
C SER A 128 8.25 -1.53 22.90
N GLN A 129 7.59 -0.37 22.98
CA GLN A 129 6.75 0.00 24.12
C GLN A 129 5.63 -1.02 24.35
N TRP A 130 4.97 -1.48 23.28
CA TRP A 130 3.97 -2.53 23.39
C TRP A 130 4.57 -3.84 23.92
N CYS A 131 5.75 -4.24 23.46
CA CYS A 131 6.43 -5.45 23.94
C CYS A 131 6.80 -5.35 25.43
N ASP A 132 7.22 -4.18 25.90
CA ASP A 132 7.57 -3.95 27.30
C ASP A 132 6.33 -4.04 28.21
N GLN A 133 5.22 -3.43 27.79
CA GLN A 133 3.93 -3.52 28.47
C GLN A 133 3.34 -4.94 28.48
N ASN A 134 3.67 -5.75 27.47
CA ASN A 134 3.17 -7.11 27.30
C ASN A 134 4.24 -8.18 27.56
N SER A 135 5.26 -7.89 28.37
CA SER A 135 6.44 -8.76 28.60
C SER A 135 6.12 -10.19 29.08
N GLY A 136 4.95 -10.39 29.69
CA GLY A 136 4.44 -11.71 30.09
C GLY A 136 3.95 -12.59 28.93
N LYS A 137 3.76 -12.03 27.73
CA LYS A 137 3.28 -12.77 26.55
C LYS A 137 4.45 -13.34 25.74
N PRO A 138 4.38 -14.62 25.30
CA PRO A 138 5.43 -15.21 24.46
C PRO A 138 5.65 -14.44 23.15
N GLU A 139 4.59 -13.84 22.60
CA GLU A 139 4.62 -13.02 21.39
C GLU A 139 5.49 -11.77 21.57
N ALA A 140 5.42 -11.12 22.74
CA ALA A 140 6.22 -9.92 23.01
C ALA A 140 7.72 -10.23 23.01
N LYS A 141 8.13 -11.36 23.61
CA LYS A 141 9.52 -11.83 23.57
C LYS A 141 9.99 -12.10 22.13
N HIS A 142 9.13 -12.74 21.33
CA HIS A 142 9.45 -13.03 19.94
C HIS A 142 9.57 -11.74 19.10
N LEU A 143 8.62 -10.82 19.24
CA LEU A 143 8.58 -9.57 18.48
C LEU A 143 9.74 -8.64 18.84
N LYS A 144 10.13 -8.57 20.12
CA LYS A 144 11.24 -7.72 20.58
C LYS A 144 12.57 -8.04 19.88
N THR A 145 12.83 -9.30 19.55
CA THR A 145 14.03 -9.70 18.79
C THR A 145 13.99 -9.32 17.31
N LYS A 146 12.80 -9.02 16.78
CA LYS A 146 12.56 -8.74 15.35
C LYS A 146 12.31 -7.26 15.02
N ILE A 147 12.33 -6.37 16.02
CA ILE A 147 12.08 -4.93 15.82
C ILE A 147 13.06 -4.33 14.80
N SER A 148 14.34 -4.72 14.82
CA SER A 148 15.34 -4.25 13.86
C SER A 148 15.02 -4.65 12.41
N ALA A 149 14.33 -5.77 12.22
CA ALA A 149 13.91 -6.29 10.91
C ALA A 149 12.53 -5.77 10.45
N LEU A 150 11.97 -4.76 11.13
CA LEU A 150 10.68 -4.18 10.78
C LEU A 150 10.71 -3.59 9.36
N ARG A 151 9.73 -3.98 8.54
CA ARG A 151 9.53 -3.55 7.17
C ARG A 151 8.07 -3.14 6.95
N GLY A 152 7.84 -2.13 6.13
CA GLY A 152 6.51 -1.71 5.69
C GLY A 152 6.09 -2.50 4.45
N TYR A 153 4.84 -2.95 4.41
CA TYR A 153 4.24 -3.59 3.23
C TYR A 153 2.93 -2.92 2.86
N TYR A 154 2.67 -2.82 1.57
CA TYR A 154 1.37 -2.48 1.05
C TYR A 154 0.53 -3.73 0.82
N LEU A 155 -0.67 -3.75 1.39
CA LEU A 155 -1.66 -4.75 1.05
C LEU A 155 -2.44 -4.27 -0.18
N PRO A 156 -2.54 -5.08 -1.23
CA PRO A 156 -3.24 -4.67 -2.43
C PRO A 156 -4.76 -4.76 -2.19
N TYR A 157 -5.47 -3.68 -2.48
CA TYR A 157 -6.93 -3.60 -2.44
C TYR A 157 -7.48 -3.11 -3.78
N LYS A 158 -8.61 -3.68 -4.21
CA LYS A 158 -9.43 -3.17 -5.31
C LYS A 158 -10.65 -2.48 -4.69
N MET A 159 -10.93 -1.26 -5.12
CA MET A 159 -12.20 -0.60 -4.80
C MET A 159 -13.25 -1.09 -5.80
N VAL A 160 -14.38 -1.59 -5.30
CA VAL A 160 -15.48 -2.08 -6.14
C VAL A 160 -16.74 -1.25 -5.93
N GLN A 161 -17.48 -1.05 -7.01
CA GLN A 161 -18.77 -0.38 -7.01
C GLN A 161 -19.67 -1.06 -8.03
N GLY A 162 -20.90 -1.39 -7.61
CA GLY A 162 -21.84 -2.06 -8.50
C GLY A 162 -22.92 -2.86 -7.77
N PRO A 163 -23.89 -3.40 -8.52
CA PRO A 163 -24.91 -4.28 -7.97
C PRO A 163 -24.28 -5.60 -7.52
N VAL A 164 -24.82 -6.17 -6.45
CA VAL A 164 -24.43 -7.49 -5.94
C VAL A 164 -25.67 -8.34 -5.78
N HIS A 165 -25.57 -9.59 -6.19
CA HIS A 165 -26.60 -10.59 -6.02
C HIS A 165 -26.01 -11.75 -5.23
N CYS A 166 -26.66 -12.14 -4.13
CA CYS A 166 -26.28 -13.32 -3.38
C CYS A 166 -27.46 -14.31 -3.34
N THR A 167 -27.11 -15.60 -3.45
CA THR A 167 -28.05 -16.70 -3.26
C THR A 167 -27.55 -17.55 -2.12
N VAL A 168 -28.37 -17.71 -1.08
CA VAL A 168 -28.06 -18.51 0.10
C VAL A 168 -28.97 -19.73 0.10
N ASN A 169 -28.36 -20.92 0.10
CA ASN A 169 -29.10 -22.17 0.18
C ASN A 169 -29.16 -22.64 1.63
N LYS A 170 -30.34 -23.05 2.08
CA LYS A 170 -30.48 -23.71 3.40
C LYS A 170 -29.81 -25.08 3.33
N ARG A 171 -28.96 -25.41 4.31
CA ARG A 171 -28.24 -26.70 4.36
C ARG A 171 -29.18 -27.91 4.47
N SER A 172 -30.36 -27.73 5.06
CA SER A 172 -31.42 -28.73 5.18
C SER A 172 -32.69 -28.26 4.43
N GLY A 173 -32.77 -28.59 3.15
CA GLY A 173 -33.92 -28.32 2.27
C GLY A 173 -33.51 -27.77 0.89
N ALA A 174 -34.47 -27.72 -0.04
CA ALA A 174 -34.27 -27.18 -1.39
C ALA A 174 -34.55 -25.67 -1.50
N THR A 175 -34.64 -24.95 -0.38
CA THR A 175 -34.99 -23.53 -0.37
C THR A 175 -33.76 -22.65 -0.56
N ALA A 176 -33.78 -21.86 -1.63
CA ALA A 176 -32.78 -20.84 -1.93
C ALA A 176 -33.35 -19.43 -1.63
N PHE A 177 -32.62 -18.64 -0.87
CA PHE A 177 -32.93 -17.23 -0.59
C PHE A 177 -32.09 -16.35 -1.50
N LYS A 178 -32.71 -15.40 -2.19
CA LYS A 178 -32.01 -14.41 -3.02
C LYS A 178 -32.03 -13.07 -2.31
N ALA A 179 -30.89 -12.41 -2.22
CA ALA A 179 -30.80 -11.02 -1.80
C ALA A 179 -29.95 -10.23 -2.80
N SER A 180 -30.28 -8.96 -2.94
CA SER A 180 -29.58 -8.03 -3.82
C SER A 180 -29.22 -6.76 -3.07
N GLY A 181 -28.07 -6.18 -3.38
CA GLY A 181 -27.62 -4.91 -2.83
C GLY A 181 -26.78 -4.14 -3.84
N TYR A 182 -26.20 -3.04 -3.38
CA TYR A 182 -25.31 -2.21 -4.19
C TYR A 182 -24.11 -1.79 -3.34
N LEU A 183 -22.90 -2.10 -3.80
CA LEU A 183 -21.65 -1.66 -3.15
C LEU A 183 -21.31 -0.25 -3.62
N LYS A 184 -21.01 0.65 -2.68
CA LYS A 184 -20.65 2.04 -2.96
C LYS A 184 -19.19 2.30 -2.59
N GLY A 185 -18.27 1.80 -3.41
CA GLY A 185 -16.83 2.06 -3.24
C GLY A 185 -16.22 1.28 -2.07
N GLU A 186 -16.57 0.00 -1.95
CA GLU A 186 -16.02 -0.88 -0.91
C GLU A 186 -14.63 -1.39 -1.31
N PHE A 187 -13.70 -1.52 -0.35
CA PHE A 187 -12.35 -2.04 -0.61
C PHE A 187 -12.27 -3.54 -0.33
N ILE A 188 -11.93 -4.32 -1.35
CA ILE A 188 -11.76 -5.78 -1.26
C ILE A 188 -10.29 -6.13 -1.44
N LYS A 189 -9.77 -7.03 -0.59
CA LYS A 189 -8.41 -7.57 -0.70
C LYS A 189 -8.30 -8.40 -1.97
N LEU A 190 -7.24 -8.23 -2.76
CA LEU A 190 -7.07 -9.03 -3.98
C LEU A 190 -6.92 -10.53 -3.68
N SER A 191 -6.36 -10.92 -2.53
CA SER A 191 -6.23 -12.34 -2.16
C SER A 191 -7.57 -13.05 -1.92
N GLN A 192 -8.68 -12.30 -1.82
CA GLN A 192 -10.04 -12.82 -1.63
C GLN A 192 -10.91 -12.64 -2.88
N ALA A 193 -10.40 -11.96 -3.90
CA ALA A 193 -11.10 -11.82 -5.17
C ALA A 193 -10.93 -13.13 -5.96
N ILE A 194 -12.04 -13.83 -6.18
CA ILE A 194 -12.10 -14.95 -7.12
C ILE A 194 -12.40 -14.31 -8.48
N GLU A 195 -11.44 -14.36 -9.40
CA GLU A 195 -11.66 -14.04 -10.83
C GLU A 195 -12.23 -15.25 -11.57
#